data_AF-A0AAD2F3C0-F1
#
_entry.id   AF-A0AAD2F3C0-F1
#
_cell.length_a   1.000
_cell.length_b   1.000
_cell.length_c   1.000
_cell.angle_alpha   90.00
_cell.angle_beta   90.00
_cell.angle_gamma   90.00
#
_symmetry.space_group_name_H-M   'P 1'
#
loop_
_entity.id
_entity.type
_entity.pdbx_description
1 polymer ?
#
loop_
_entity_poly.entity_id
_entity_poly.type
_entity_poly.pdbx_seq_one_letter_code
_entity_poly.pdbx_strand_id
1 'polypeptide(L)'
;MSRRATTAKAKRDGAGGAILLIPHTVIDSPAFVTLSANGVKLLIDMAAQYNTRNNGALLCSWRYMSEKRGWKSPDTLNRARQELIDRGLIVQTVQGRMPNKASWYAIGWCALDNLDGLDIKPQGFPRGAYRHWNPAPLKTQSPVRKSYIDPPQ
;
A
#
# COMPACT_ATOMS: atom_id res chain seq x y z
N MET A 1 12.28 -43.05 1.53
CA MET A 1 12.89 -41.79 1.06
C MET A 1 11.80 -40.74 0.89
N SER A 2 11.84 -39.63 1.63
CA SER A 2 10.88 -38.53 1.46
C SER A 2 11.23 -37.75 0.18
N ARG A 3 10.28 -37.63 -0.76
CA ARG A 3 10.46 -36.80 -1.97
C ARG A 3 10.49 -35.33 -1.51
N ARG A 4 11.65 -34.68 -1.62
CA ARG A 4 11.76 -33.22 -1.44
C ARG A 4 10.85 -32.53 -2.45
N ALA A 5 9.94 -31.68 -1.98
CA ALA A 5 9.18 -30.79 -2.85
C ALA A 5 10.17 -29.90 -3.63
N THR A 6 10.04 -29.85 -4.95
CA THR A 6 10.96 -29.09 -5.83
C THR A 6 10.34 -27.80 -6.35
N THR A 7 9.01 -27.68 -6.34
CA THR A 7 8.28 -26.52 -6.87
C THR A 7 7.75 -25.62 -5.76
N ALA A 8 7.61 -24.32 -6.03
CA ALA A 8 7.03 -23.37 -5.08
C ALA A 8 5.61 -23.77 -4.65
N LYS A 9 4.80 -24.32 -5.57
CA LYS A 9 3.45 -24.83 -5.29
C LYS A 9 3.45 -25.98 -4.28
N ALA A 10 4.41 -26.91 -4.37
CA ALA A 10 4.50 -28.07 -3.48
C ALA A 10 5.15 -27.74 -2.12
N LYS A 11 5.78 -26.56 -1.99
CA LYS A 11 6.46 -26.10 -0.76
C LYS A 11 5.60 -25.16 0.09
N ARG A 12 4.35 -24.90 -0.29
CA ARG A 12 3.46 -23.96 0.40
C ARG A 12 2.10 -24.58 0.68
N ASP A 13 1.44 -24.09 1.71
CA ASP A 13 0.06 -24.42 2.01
C ASP A 13 -0.91 -23.88 0.95
N GLY A 14 -2.12 -24.43 0.92
CA GLY A 14 -3.18 -24.01 0.01
C GLY A 14 -2.85 -24.31 -1.45
N ALA A 15 -2.49 -25.56 -1.75
CA ALA A 15 -2.17 -26.01 -3.10
C ALA A 15 -3.33 -25.69 -4.07
N GLY A 16 -3.13 -24.70 -4.95
CA GLY A 16 -4.17 -24.22 -5.89
C GLY A 16 -4.90 -22.94 -5.46
N GLY A 17 -4.70 -22.46 -4.23
CA GLY A 17 -5.21 -21.17 -3.77
C GLY A 17 -4.45 -19.98 -4.38
N ALA A 18 -5.12 -18.81 -4.36
CA ALA A 18 -4.57 -17.54 -4.82
C ALA A 18 -3.30 -17.16 -4.03
N ILE A 19 -2.37 -16.50 -4.71
CA ILE A 19 -1.13 -15.99 -4.14
C ILE A 19 -1.12 -14.47 -4.33
N LEU A 20 -0.78 -13.74 -3.27
CA LEU A 20 -0.49 -12.32 -3.38
C LEU A 20 0.90 -12.14 -3.99
N LEU A 21 0.95 -11.56 -5.20
CA LEU A 21 2.19 -11.23 -5.88
C LEU A 21 2.55 -9.76 -5.64
N ILE A 22 3.67 -9.55 -4.94
CA ILE A 22 4.32 -8.25 -4.80
C ILE A 22 5.69 -8.35 -5.47
N PRO A 23 5.93 -7.68 -6.61
CA PRO A 23 7.23 -7.70 -7.27
C PRO A 23 8.33 -7.13 -6.38
N HIS A 24 9.55 -7.68 -6.47
CA HIS A 24 10.72 -7.15 -5.76
C HIS A 24 10.95 -5.66 -6.03
N THR A 25 10.75 -5.19 -7.27
CA THR A 25 10.85 -3.75 -7.59
C THR A 25 9.90 -2.85 -6.78
N VAL A 26 8.78 -3.39 -6.26
CA VAL A 26 7.91 -2.67 -5.32
C VAL A 26 8.51 -2.71 -3.93
N ILE A 27 8.88 -3.90 -3.45
CA ILE A 27 9.41 -4.11 -2.09
C ILE A 27 10.70 -3.31 -1.87
N ASP A 28 11.56 -3.26 -2.88
CA ASP A 28 12.87 -2.60 -2.84
C ASP A 28 12.77 -1.09 -3.13
N SER A 29 11.58 -0.58 -3.46
CA SER A 29 11.39 0.85 -3.73
C SER A 29 11.44 1.68 -2.43
N PRO A 30 11.94 2.93 -2.47
CA PRO A 30 11.90 3.83 -1.32
C PRO A 30 10.49 4.00 -0.76
N ALA A 31 9.48 4.02 -1.65
CA ALA A 31 8.07 4.08 -1.31
C ALA A 31 7.65 2.97 -0.35
N PHE A 32 8.07 1.73 -0.58
CA PHE A 32 7.72 0.58 0.27
C PHE A 32 8.63 0.48 1.49
N VAL A 33 9.95 0.57 1.32
CA VAL A 33 10.93 0.35 2.38
C VAL A 33 10.71 1.27 3.58
N THR A 34 10.23 2.48 3.34
CA THR A 34 10.02 3.50 4.37
C THR A 34 8.57 3.56 4.90
N LEU A 35 7.71 2.58 4.56
CA LEU A 35 6.32 2.55 5.03
C LEU A 35 6.23 2.38 6.54
N SER A 36 5.20 2.97 7.14
CA SER A 36 4.78 2.57 8.48
C SER A 36 4.29 1.12 8.51
N ALA A 37 4.35 0.48 9.68
CA ALA A 37 3.82 -0.88 9.86
C ALA A 37 2.32 -0.99 9.48
N ASN A 38 1.55 0.06 9.76
CA ASN A 38 0.14 0.13 9.38
C ASN A 38 -0.03 0.28 7.87
N GLY A 39 0.84 1.04 7.19
CA GLY A 39 0.89 1.15 5.73
C GLY A 39 1.16 -0.21 5.08
N VAL A 40 2.16 -0.95 5.57
CA VAL A 40 2.46 -2.32 5.09
C VAL A 40 1.26 -3.25 5.29
N LYS A 41 0.65 -3.24 6.49
CA LYS A 41 -0.54 -4.06 6.78
C LYS A 41 -1.70 -3.71 5.84
N LEU A 42 -1.99 -2.43 5.65
CA LEU A 42 -3.07 -2.00 4.77
C LEU A 42 -2.81 -2.39 3.32
N LEU A 43 -1.56 -2.26 2.85
CA LEU A 43 -1.20 -2.61 1.49
C LEU A 43 -1.44 -4.10 1.22
N ILE A 44 -1.04 -4.97 2.16
CA ILE A 44 -1.31 -6.41 2.10
C ILE A 44 -2.82 -6.68 2.15
N ASP A 45 -3.56 -5.96 3.00
CA ASP A 45 -5.02 -6.12 3.12
C ASP A 45 -5.78 -5.76 1.84
N MET A 46 -5.36 -4.71 1.16
CA MET A 46 -5.93 -4.29 -0.11
C MET A 46 -5.50 -5.22 -1.24
N ALA A 47 -4.21 -5.56 -1.32
CA ALA A 47 -3.70 -6.40 -2.39
C ALA A 47 -4.24 -7.84 -2.32
N ALA A 48 -4.56 -8.35 -1.12
CA ALA A 48 -5.21 -9.65 -0.95
C ALA A 48 -6.63 -9.73 -1.54
N GLN A 49 -7.28 -8.60 -1.84
CA GLN A 49 -8.58 -8.56 -2.55
C GLN A 49 -8.42 -8.74 -4.06
N TYR A 50 -7.20 -8.56 -4.59
CA TYR A 50 -6.97 -8.58 -6.03
C TYR A 50 -7.06 -10.01 -6.58
N ASN A 51 -7.91 -10.21 -7.59
CA ASN A 51 -8.19 -11.50 -8.22
C ASN A 51 -7.85 -11.53 -9.72
N THR A 52 -6.91 -10.68 -10.15
CA THR A 52 -6.47 -10.48 -11.54
C THR A 52 -7.50 -9.83 -12.48
N ARG A 53 -8.70 -9.49 -11.99
CA ARG A 53 -9.79 -8.92 -12.82
C ARG A 53 -10.52 -7.76 -12.16
N ASN A 54 -10.07 -7.31 -10.98
CA ASN A 54 -10.73 -6.29 -10.17
C ASN A 54 -9.78 -5.19 -9.66
N ASN A 55 -8.60 -5.03 -10.25
CA ASN A 55 -7.73 -3.91 -9.92
C ASN A 55 -8.43 -2.61 -10.35
N GLY A 56 -8.83 -1.79 -9.38
CA GLY A 56 -9.71 -0.64 -9.60
C GLY A 56 -11.05 -0.73 -8.88
N ALA A 57 -11.38 -1.87 -8.28
CA ALA A 57 -12.54 -2.08 -7.43
C ALA A 57 -12.17 -2.63 -6.03
N LEU A 58 -10.95 -2.35 -5.55
CA LEU A 58 -10.51 -2.76 -4.21
C LEU A 58 -11.13 -1.85 -3.15
N LEU A 59 -11.55 -2.43 -2.03
CA LEU A 59 -12.21 -1.70 -0.95
C LEU A 59 -11.21 -1.29 0.13
N CYS A 60 -11.39 -0.08 0.65
CA CYS A 60 -10.71 0.43 1.84
C CYS A 60 -11.70 1.11 2.81
N SER A 61 -12.99 0.74 2.75
CA SER A 61 -14.02 1.30 3.63
C SER A 61 -13.83 0.80 5.06
N TRP A 62 -14.20 1.64 6.04
CA TRP A 62 -14.10 1.30 7.46
C TRP A 62 -14.77 -0.03 7.79
N ARG A 63 -16.03 -0.19 7.36
CA ARG A 63 -16.82 -1.40 7.60
C ARG A 63 -16.13 -2.66 7.07
N TYR A 64 -15.63 -2.62 5.83
CA TYR A 64 -14.93 -3.78 5.27
C TYR A 64 -13.64 -4.09 6.03
N MET A 65 -12.85 -3.06 6.33
CA MET A 65 -11.55 -3.22 6.98
C MET A 65 -11.67 -3.67 8.44
N SER A 66 -12.66 -3.18 9.18
CA SER A 66 -12.90 -3.61 10.55
C SER A 66 -13.45 -5.04 10.61
N GLU A 67 -14.50 -5.34 9.85
CA GLU A 67 -15.18 -6.65 9.89
C GLU A 67 -14.35 -7.78 9.26
N LYS A 68 -13.61 -7.52 8.17
CA LYS A 68 -12.91 -8.57 7.41
C LYS A 68 -11.40 -8.61 7.63
N ARG A 69 -10.78 -7.49 8.02
CA ARG A 69 -9.31 -7.37 8.12
C ARG A 69 -8.81 -7.03 9.52
N GLY A 70 -9.72 -6.83 10.48
CA GLY A 70 -9.42 -6.66 11.91
C GLY A 70 -8.96 -5.26 12.31
N TRP A 71 -9.25 -4.23 11.51
CA TRP A 71 -8.90 -2.84 11.87
C TRP A 71 -9.76 -2.32 13.02
N LYS A 72 -9.12 -1.68 14.00
CA LYS A 72 -9.77 -1.20 15.24
C LYS A 72 -9.86 0.32 15.37
N SER A 73 -9.19 1.06 14.49
CA SER A 73 -9.17 2.53 14.51
C SER A 73 -9.40 3.08 13.10
N PRO A 74 -10.50 3.83 12.87
CA PRO A 74 -10.75 4.52 11.61
C PRO A 74 -9.64 5.51 11.26
N ASP A 75 -9.11 6.24 12.25
CA ASP A 75 -8.06 7.24 12.04
C ASP A 75 -6.73 6.59 11.64
N THR A 76 -6.41 5.43 12.21
CA THR A 76 -5.20 4.69 11.84
C THR A 76 -5.31 4.14 10.42
N LEU A 77 -6.50 3.65 10.04
CA LEU A 77 -6.79 3.24 8.67
C LEU A 77 -6.68 4.41 7.70
N ASN A 78 -7.23 5.58 8.06
CA ASN A 78 -7.18 6.80 7.25
C ASN A 78 -5.73 7.25 7.02
N ARG A 79 -4.91 7.31 8.07
CA ARG A 79 -3.48 7.67 7.97
C ARG A 79 -2.70 6.69 7.08
N ALA A 80 -2.91 5.39 7.27
CA ALA A 80 -2.28 4.36 6.43
C ALA A 80 -2.72 4.47 4.96
N ARG A 81 -4.01 4.72 4.71
CA ARG A 81 -4.52 4.92 3.35
C ARG A 81 -3.87 6.15 2.70
N GLN A 82 -3.84 7.28 3.40
CA GLN A 82 -3.22 8.50 2.87
C GLN A 82 -1.75 8.27 2.54
N GLU A 83 -1.01 7.62 3.45
CA GLU A 83 0.39 7.25 3.23
C GLU A 83 0.58 6.43 1.94
N LEU A 84 -0.28 5.43 1.69
CA LEU A 84 -0.18 4.60 0.49
C LEU A 84 -0.53 5.35 -0.81
N ILE A 85 -1.49 6.28 -0.74
CA ILE A 85 -1.85 7.15 -1.88
C ILE A 85 -0.71 8.11 -2.20
N ASP A 86 -0.17 8.80 -1.18
CA ASP A 86 0.92 9.76 -1.33
C ASP A 86 2.17 9.13 -1.94
N ARG A 87 2.40 7.84 -1.61
CA ARG A 87 3.53 7.04 -2.12
C ARG A 87 3.26 6.36 -3.46
N GLY A 88 2.08 6.55 -4.06
CA GLY A 88 1.71 5.92 -5.33
C GLY A 88 1.67 4.39 -5.31
N LEU A 89 1.55 3.79 -4.12
CA LEU A 89 1.43 2.34 -3.93
C LEU A 89 -0.01 1.86 -4.12
N ILE A 90 -0.98 2.73 -3.83
CA ILE A 90 -2.38 2.58 -4.22
C ILE A 90 -2.86 3.84 -4.92
N VAL A 91 -3.91 3.71 -5.71
CA VAL A 91 -4.54 4.83 -6.41
C VAL A 91 -6.04 4.75 -6.16
N GLN A 92 -6.66 5.87 -5.80
CA GLN A 92 -8.12 5.94 -5.73
C GLN A 92 -8.69 6.04 -7.14
N THR A 93 -9.50 5.07 -7.53
CA THR A 93 -10.05 4.93 -8.88
C THR A 93 -11.50 5.37 -8.97
N VAL A 94 -12.18 5.43 -7.83
CA VAL A 94 -13.54 5.96 -7.70
C VAL A 94 -13.65 6.81 -6.44
N GLN A 95 -14.18 8.02 -6.59
CA GLN A 95 -14.58 8.88 -5.48
C GLN A 95 -15.90 8.39 -4.88
N GLY A 96 -15.84 8.01 -3.60
CA GLY A 96 -17.01 7.69 -2.83
C GLY A 96 -17.90 8.92 -2.63
N ARG A 97 -19.21 8.68 -2.54
CA ARG A 97 -20.24 9.68 -2.26
C ARG A 97 -21.25 9.08 -1.29
N MET A 98 -21.48 9.75 -0.18
CA MET A 98 -22.48 9.32 0.80
C MET A 98 -23.89 9.45 0.21
N PRO A 99 -24.83 8.55 0.56
CA PRO A 99 -24.61 7.35 1.39
C PRO A 99 -24.20 6.10 0.61
N ASN A 100 -24.36 6.08 -0.72
CA ASN A 100 -24.46 4.81 -1.48
C ASN A 100 -23.28 4.51 -2.43
N LYS A 101 -22.22 5.32 -2.46
CA LYS A 101 -21.05 5.08 -3.34
C LYS A 101 -19.80 4.95 -2.49
N ALA A 102 -19.25 3.73 -2.40
CA ALA A 102 -17.96 3.50 -1.76
C ALA A 102 -16.81 3.94 -2.68
N SER A 103 -15.72 4.45 -2.10
CA SER A 103 -14.49 4.65 -2.87
C SER A 103 -13.90 3.32 -3.28
N TRP A 104 -13.39 3.26 -4.51
CA TRP A 104 -12.58 2.14 -5.00
C TRP A 104 -11.13 2.54 -5.17
N TYR A 105 -10.29 1.52 -5.11
CA TYR A 105 -8.85 1.67 -5.22
C TYR A 105 -8.25 0.59 -6.11
N ALA A 106 -7.03 0.85 -6.56
CA ALA A 106 -6.17 -0.07 -7.28
C ALA A 106 -4.78 -0.13 -6.64
N ILE A 107 -4.10 -1.27 -6.75
CA ILE A 107 -2.67 -1.39 -6.43
C ILE A 107 -1.84 -0.81 -7.59
N GLY A 108 -0.81 -0.05 -7.24
CA GLY A 108 -0.05 0.77 -8.18
C GLY A 108 0.92 0.01 -9.09
N TRP A 109 1.19 -1.27 -8.83
CA TRP A 109 2.09 -2.09 -9.66
C TRP A 109 1.40 -2.97 -10.70
N CYS A 110 0.08 -3.13 -10.62
CA CYS A 110 -0.72 -3.88 -11.59
C CYS A 110 -1.40 -2.92 -12.58
N ALA A 111 -1.75 -3.41 -13.78
CA ALA A 111 -2.57 -2.63 -14.71
C ALA A 111 -3.98 -2.43 -14.12
N LEU A 112 -4.62 -1.31 -14.43
CA LEU A 112 -6.02 -1.08 -14.10
C LEU A 112 -6.88 -2.00 -14.98
N ASP A 113 -7.80 -2.73 -14.38
CA ASP A 113 -8.73 -3.56 -15.12
C ASP A 113 -9.84 -2.69 -15.73
N ASN A 114 -10.39 -3.13 -16.87
CA ASN A 114 -11.49 -2.41 -17.51
C ASN A 114 -12.81 -2.70 -16.78
N LEU A 115 -13.19 -1.81 -15.87
CA LEU A 115 -14.37 -1.93 -15.03
C LEU A 115 -15.34 -0.78 -15.31
N ASP A 116 -16.63 -1.07 -15.24
CA ASP A 116 -17.66 -0.04 -15.35
C ASP A 116 -17.66 0.85 -14.10
N GLY A 117 -17.86 2.17 -14.31
CA GLY A 117 -17.99 3.14 -13.23
C GLY A 117 -16.67 3.66 -12.62
N LEU A 118 -15.53 3.38 -13.24
CA LEU A 118 -14.25 4.00 -12.89
C LEU A 118 -14.25 5.50 -13.22
N ASP A 119 -13.73 6.31 -12.31
CA ASP A 119 -13.53 7.75 -12.56
C ASP A 119 -12.24 8.02 -13.37
N ILE A 120 -11.32 7.04 -13.43
CA ILE A 120 -10.05 7.10 -14.16
C ILE A 120 -10.03 5.98 -15.22
N LYS A 121 -9.70 6.34 -16.46
CA LYS A 121 -9.51 5.37 -17.55
C LYS A 121 -8.16 4.65 -17.44
N PRO A 122 -8.03 3.40 -17.93
CA PRO A 122 -6.75 2.68 -17.90
C PRO A 122 -5.56 3.44 -18.49
N GLN A 123 -5.77 4.28 -19.50
CA GLN A 123 -4.72 5.11 -20.11
C GLN A 123 -4.19 6.21 -19.17
N GLY A 124 -5.03 6.70 -18.26
CA GLY A 124 -4.67 7.72 -17.26
C GLY A 124 -4.21 7.12 -15.94
N PHE A 125 -4.17 5.78 -15.82
CA PHE A 125 -3.77 5.12 -14.58
C PHE A 125 -2.26 5.24 -14.36
N PRO A 126 -1.79 5.84 -13.26
CA PRO A 126 -0.37 6.10 -13.02
C PRO A 126 0.35 4.84 -12.49
N ARG A 127 0.32 3.75 -13.27
CA ARG A 127 0.97 2.49 -12.91
C ARG A 127 2.47 2.70 -12.73
N GLY A 128 2.99 2.29 -11.58
CA GLY A 128 4.40 2.43 -11.24
C GLY A 128 4.77 3.77 -10.60
N ALA A 129 3.82 4.63 -10.25
CA ALA A 129 4.09 5.92 -9.60
C ALA A 129 4.99 5.81 -8.37
N TYR A 130 4.88 4.72 -7.60
CA TYR A 130 5.75 4.43 -6.45
C TYR A 130 7.25 4.45 -6.76
N ARG A 131 7.66 4.23 -8.02
CA ARG A 131 9.07 4.26 -8.43
C ARG A 131 9.69 5.65 -8.40
N HIS A 132 8.85 6.68 -8.49
CA HIS A 132 9.28 8.08 -8.53
C HIS A 132 9.13 8.77 -7.18
N TRP A 133 8.55 8.08 -6.18
CA TRP A 133 8.45 8.62 -4.84
C TRP A 133 9.81 8.50 -4.12
N ASN A 134 10.19 9.57 -3.43
CA ASN A 134 11.39 9.62 -2.61
C ASN A 134 11.02 10.24 -1.26
N PRO A 135 11.58 9.77 -0.12
CA PRO A 135 11.34 10.43 1.14
C PRO A 135 11.87 11.86 1.08
N ALA A 136 11.19 12.77 1.78
CA ALA A 136 11.72 14.11 1.99
C ALA A 136 13.12 14.00 2.63
N PRO A 137 14.08 14.85 2.24
CA PRO A 137 15.39 14.84 2.86
C PRO A 137 15.23 14.99 4.37
N LEU A 138 15.94 14.15 5.13
CA LEU A 138 15.97 14.26 6.59
C LEU A 138 16.34 15.69 6.93
N LYS A 139 15.53 16.37 7.76
CA LYS A 139 15.93 17.66 8.32
C LYS A 139 17.17 17.40 9.16
N THR A 140 18.35 17.75 8.64
CA THR A 140 19.58 17.75 9.42
C THR A 140 19.32 18.60 10.65
N GLN A 141 19.40 17.99 11.84
CA GLN A 141 19.32 18.78 13.07
C GLN A 141 20.46 19.80 13.01
N SER A 142 20.13 21.09 13.08
CA SER A 142 21.15 22.14 13.22
C SER A 142 22.06 21.77 14.38
N PRO A 143 23.39 21.88 14.24
CA PRO A 143 24.30 21.52 15.32
C PRO A 143 23.88 22.26 16.59
N VAL A 144 23.70 21.50 17.67
CA VAL A 144 23.40 22.03 19.00
C VAL A 144 24.46 23.08 19.31
N ARG A 145 24.07 24.37 19.41
CA ARG A 145 24.97 25.42 19.88
C ARG A 145 25.37 25.05 21.31
N LYS A 146 26.62 24.62 21.50
CA LYS A 146 27.22 24.61 22.85
C LYS A 146 27.20 26.04 23.36
N SER A 147 26.44 26.30 24.42
CA SER A 147 26.54 27.55 25.16
C SER A 147 27.97 27.64 25.70
N TYR A 148 28.71 28.64 25.26
CA TYR A 148 30.02 28.97 25.83
C TYR A 148 29.80 29.42 27.28
N ILE A 149 30.39 28.70 28.23
CA ILE A 149 30.47 29.11 29.64
C ILE A 149 31.79 29.87 29.74
N ASP A 150 31.72 31.16 30.06
CA ASP A 150 32.91 31.97 30.31
C ASP A 150 33.73 31.37 31.49
N PRO A 151 35.06 31.33 31.39
CA PRO A 151 35.90 30.93 32.52
C PRO A 151 35.75 31.94 33.68
N PRO A 152 35.76 31.48 34.94
CA PRO A 152 35.73 32.36 36.10
C PRO A 152 37.01 33.22 36.17
N GLN A 153 36.84 34.47 36.62
CA GLN A 153 37.92 35.43 36.87
C GLN A 153 38.77 35.07 38.08
#